data_AF-A0A292PKD6-F1
#
_entry.id   AF-A0A292PKD6-F1
#
_cell.length_a   1.000
_cell.length_b   1.000
_cell.length_c   1.000
_cell.angle_alpha   90.00
_cell.angle_beta   90.00
_cell.angle_gamma   90.00
#
_symmetry.space_group_name_H-M   'P 1'
#
loop_
_entity.id
_entity.type
_entity.pdbx_description
1 polymer ?
#
loop_
_entity_poly.entity_id
_entity_poly.type
_entity_poly.pdbx_seq_one_letter_code
_entity_poly.pdbx_strand_id
1 'polypeptide(L)' 'KEADASFRPLRARPGHHQWPTVVHECGVSETARRLTVDGKWWINNSGGAVKIVLLVFVNEKAKTIRIEMW' A
#
# COMPACT_ATOMS: atom_id res chain seq x y z
N LYS A 1 -5.92 -9.43 0.68
CA LYS A 1 -5.67 -8.34 1.64
C LYS A 1 -6.52 -7.15 1.23
N GLU A 2 -6.93 -6.31 2.19
CA GLU A 2 -7.61 -5.04 1.96
C GLU A 2 -6.65 -3.92 2.34
N ALA A 3 -6.65 -2.83 1.57
CA ALA A 3 -5.73 -1.72 1.75
C ALA A 3 -6.35 -0.66 2.67
N ASP A 4 -5.54 0.02 3.47
CA ASP A 4 -6.01 1.16 4.28
C ASP A 4 -6.56 2.28 3.39
N ALA A 5 -5.90 2.53 2.26
CA ALA A 5 -6.43 3.35 1.18
C ALA A 5 -5.90 2.88 -0.17
N SER A 6 -6.64 3.15 -1.24
CA SER A 6 -6.21 2.80 -2.59
C SER A 6 -6.78 3.74 -3.64
N PHE A 7 -6.11 3.78 -4.80
CA PHE A 7 -6.58 4.51 -5.97
C PHE A 7 -6.69 3.58 -7.17
N ARG A 8 -7.87 3.61 -7.80
CA ARG A 8 -8.17 2.92 -9.05
C ARG A 8 -8.68 3.95 -10.07
N PRO A 9 -8.02 4.10 -11.22
CA PRO A 9 -8.48 5.01 -12.26
C PRO A 9 -9.75 4.47 -12.92
N LEU A 10 -10.91 5.01 -12.55
CA LEU A 10 -12.22 4.48 -12.93
C LEU A 10 -12.46 4.39 -14.46
N ARG A 11 -11.89 5.32 -15.24
CA ARG A 11 -12.02 5.30 -16.72
C ARG A 11 -11.32 4.10 -17.36
N ALA A 12 -10.12 3.76 -16.89
CA ALA A 12 -9.32 2.65 -17.43
C ALA A 12 -9.63 1.31 -16.75
N ARG A 13 -10.11 1.37 -15.51
CA ARG A 13 -10.47 0.23 -14.68
C ARG A 13 -11.85 0.48 -14.08
N PRO A 14 -12.96 0.24 -14.79
CA PRO A 14 -14.31 0.55 -14.29
C PRO A 14 -14.85 -0.47 -13.28
N GLY A 15 -14.40 -1.72 -13.33
CA GLY A 15 -14.95 -2.80 -12.52
C GLY A 15 -14.67 -2.65 -11.02
N HIS A 16 -15.69 -2.86 -10.19
CA HIS A 16 -15.60 -2.73 -8.73
C HIS A 16 -14.63 -3.72 -8.07
N HIS A 17 -14.41 -4.89 -8.71
CA HIS A 17 -13.50 -5.93 -8.21
C HIS A 17 -12.10 -5.86 -8.85
N GLN A 18 -11.81 -4.82 -9.62
CA GLN A 18 -10.48 -4.67 -10.21
C GLN A 18 -9.48 -4.18 -9.17
N TRP A 19 -8.27 -4.75 -9.22
CA TRP A 19 -7.15 -4.29 -8.42
C TRP A 19 -6.90 -2.79 -8.61
N PRO A 20 -6.51 -2.07 -7.53
CA PRO A 20 -6.10 -0.68 -7.63
C PRO A 20 -4.76 -0.56 -8.37
N THR A 21 -4.45 0.65 -8.85
CA THR A 21 -3.14 0.96 -9.42
C THR A 21 -2.16 1.41 -8.33
N VAL A 22 -2.66 2.11 -7.30
CA VAL A 22 -1.86 2.58 -6.16
C VAL A 22 -2.50 2.08 -4.87
N VAL A 23 -1.67 1.56 -3.97
CA VAL A 23 -2.06 1.10 -2.64
C VAL A 23 -1.31 1.91 -1.58
N HIS A 24 -1.99 2.24 -0.49
CA HIS A 24 -1.41 2.87 0.69
C HIS A 24 -1.63 1.98 1.91
N GLU A 25 -0.55 1.65 2.60
CA GLU A 25 -0.56 0.91 3.86
C GLU A 25 0.14 1.77 4.92
N CYS A 26 -0.50 1.95 6.07
CA CYS A 26 -0.02 2.79 7.14
C CYS A 26 0.06 2.00 8.44
N GLY A 27 1.21 2.07 9.11
CA GLY A 27 1.42 1.43 10.41
C GLY A 27 1.93 2.44 11.43
N VAL A 28 1.22 2.53 12.55
CA VAL A 28 1.63 3.34 13.71
C VAL A 28 2.32 2.41 14.71
N SER A 29 3.59 2.66 14.98
CA SER A 29 4.41 1.80 15.87
C SER A 29 4.48 0.32 15.45
N GLU A 30 3.92 -0.05 14.29
CA GLU A 30 4.06 -1.38 13.71
C GLU A 30 5.52 -1.63 13.32
N THR A 31 5.95 -2.89 13.44
CA THR A 31 7.29 -3.28 12.98
C THR A 31 7.39 -3.05 11.48
N ALA A 32 8.45 -2.36 11.04
CA ALA A 32 8.66 -2.07 9.63
C ALA A 32 8.57 -3.33 8.73
N ARG A 33 8.95 -4.48 9.29
CA ARG A 33 8.83 -5.80 8.66
C ARG A 33 7.41 -6.15 8.21
N ARG A 34 6.37 -5.77 8.96
CA ARG A 34 4.97 -6.12 8.64
C ARG A 34 4.46 -5.35 7.43
N LEU A 35 4.61 -4.03 7.43
CA LEU A 35 4.26 -3.18 6.29
C LEU A 35 5.03 -3.58 5.01
N THR A 36 6.30 -3.95 5.12
CA THR A 36 7.04 -4.45 3.95
C THR A 36 6.49 -5.77 3.42
N VAL A 37 6.04 -6.69 4.29
CA VAL A 37 5.37 -7.93 3.86
C VAL A 37 4.07 -7.61 3.14
N ASP A 38 3.31 -6.64 3.64
CA ASP A 38 2.07 -6.17 3.02
C ASP A 38 2.32 -5.57 1.64
N GLY A 39 3.32 -4.70 1.49
CA GLY A 39 3.69 -4.14 0.19
C GLY A 39 4.12 -5.21 -0.81
N LYS A 40 4.94 -6.17 -0.38
CA LYS A 40 5.33 -7.31 -1.22
C LYS A 40 4.12 -8.15 -1.63
N TRP A 41 3.16 -8.36 -0.73
CA TRP A 41 1.94 -9.10 -1.04
C TRP A 41 1.17 -8.42 -2.18
N TRP A 42 0.98 -7.11 -2.14
CA TRP A 42 0.27 -6.37 -3.19
C TRP A 42 0.96 -6.45 -4.55
N ILE A 43 2.28 -6.23 -4.59
CA ILE A 43 3.05 -6.31 -5.83
C ILE A 43 3.00 -7.73 -6.43
N ASN A 44 3.23 -8.75 -5.60
CA ASN A 44 3.36 -10.13 -6.08
C ASN A 44 2.03 -10.77 -6.47
N ASN A 45 0.92 -10.41 -5.81
CA ASN A 45 -0.37 -11.08 -6.02
C ASN A 45 -1.29 -10.35 -7.01
N SER A 46 -0.99 -9.11 -7.37
CA SER A 46 -1.85 -8.32 -8.27
C SER A 46 -1.70 -8.65 -9.76
N GLY A 47 -0.80 -9.57 -10.13
CA GLY A 47 -0.48 -9.83 -11.55
C GLY A 47 0.03 -8.59 -12.28
N GLY A 48 0.71 -7.69 -11.56
CA GLY A 48 1.20 -6.41 -12.08
C GLY A 48 0.11 -5.34 -12.23
N ALA A 49 -1.10 -5.54 -11.70
CA ALA A 49 -2.14 -4.51 -11.72
C ALA A 49 -1.86 -3.36 -10.76
N VAL A 50 -1.33 -3.67 -9.56
CA VAL A 50 -0.77 -2.68 -8.63
C VAL A 50 0.60 -2.27 -9.15
N LYS A 51 0.81 -0.96 -9.26
CA LYS A 51 2.03 -0.37 -9.81
C LYS A 51 2.88 0.33 -8.76
N ILE A 52 2.23 0.78 -7.68
CA ILE A 52 2.87 1.53 -6.60
C ILE A 52 2.24 1.05 -5.29
N VAL A 53 3.10 0.70 -4.33
CA VAL A 53 2.69 0.63 -2.92
C VAL A 53 3.42 1.69 -2.12
N LEU A 54 2.66 2.56 -1.47
CA LEU A 54 3.16 3.54 -0.51
C LEU A 54 3.04 2.96 0.89
N LEU A 55 4.18 2.69 1.51
CA LEU A 55 4.25 2.27 2.91
C LEU A 55 4.54 3.48 3.79
N VAL A 56 3.65 3.78 4.72
CA VAL A 56 3.80 4.89 5.66
C VAL A 56 4.05 4.35 7.05
N PHE A 57 5.25 4.62 7.55
CA PHE A 57 5.70 4.23 8.87
C PHE A 57 5.61 5.45 9.78
N VAL A 58 4.72 5.40 10.76
CA VAL A 58 4.56 6.48 11.75
C VAL A 58 5.23 6.04 13.06
N ASN A 59 6.20 6.84 13.52
CA ASN A 59 6.82 6.68 14.83
C ASN A 59 6.43 7.85 15.72
N GLU A 60 5.46 7.62 16.60
CA GLU A 60 4.90 8.67 17.46
C GLU A 60 5.87 9.14 18.55
N LYS A 61 6.78 8.28 19.01
CA LYS A 61 7.78 8.62 20.02
C LYS A 61 8.86 9.51 19.44
N ALA A 62 9.38 9.14 18.27
CA ALA A 62 10.39 9.90 17.56
C ALA A 62 9.80 11.10 16.78
N LYS A 63 8.47 11.21 16.68
CA LYS A 63 7.75 12.22 15.90
C LYS A 63 8.21 12.25 14.44
N THR A 64 8.34 11.08 13.83
CA THR A 64 8.76 10.93 12.44
C THR A 64 7.73 10.17 11.62
N ILE A 65 7.66 10.54 10.35
CA ILE A 65 6.95 9.79 9.31
C ILE A 65 7.98 9.43 8.26
N ARG A 66 8.08 8.15 7.94
CA ARG A 66 8.90 7.65 6.85
C ARG A 66 7.98 7.06 5.80
N ILE A 67 8.22 7.40 4.54
CA ILE A 67 7.44 6.90 3.41
C ILE A 67 8.39 6.12 2.50
N GLU A 68 8.02 4.91 2.16
CA GLU A 68 8.69 4.11 1.14
C GLU A 68 7.77 3.86 -0.04
N MET A 69 8.33 3.85 -1.23
CA MET A 69 7.66 3.49 -2.47
C MET A 69 8.24 2.18 -3.00
N TRP A 70 7.37 1.20 -3.20
CA TRP A 70 7.69 -0.12 -3.74
C TRP A 70 6.99 -0.35 -5.08
#